data_AF-A0A257RVN7-F1
#
_entry.id   AF-A0A257RVN7-F1
#
_cell.length_a   1.000
_cell.length_b   1.000
_cell.length_c   1.000
_cell.angle_alpha   90.00
_cell.angle_beta   90.00
_cell.angle_gamma   90.00
#
_symmetry.space_group_name_H-M   'P 1'
#
loop_
_entity.id
_entity.type
_entity.pdbx_description
1 polymer ?
#
loop_
_entity_poly.entity_id
_entity_poly.type
_entity_poly.pdbx_seq_one_letter_code
_entity_poly.pdbx_strand_id
1 'polypeptide(L)'
;FIFKLAPYLSLVPALITFSIVPLGGTLTIAGHRVMLQIANPPMGILIMLAMSGISVYGVMLAGWASGSKYPLISSVRASAQMISYEAALGMTIVTVILVTGSLTTHDIVTSQAHGIWHWNLIRLGFVPFAVFLIAITAELGRPPFDVVEADSELVGGFATEYSSLRFALFYLAEFMNTITMSAIIVTLFFGGPAGWIPPVPHLKWVFPILWFLAKTTAFAFTYVWFRAALPRFRYDQVMDLGWKRLIPLSLGWMLIVAGFLVAPAWGLIMAALVLVASVVLARAFELGHHREVGPDTVLSPVGRRPLPEEVLRKMTDGPEA
;
A
#
# COMPACT_ATOMS: atom_id res chain seq x y z
N PHE A 1 -2.79 -8.81 29.67
CA PHE A 1 -3.57 -9.53 28.64
C PHE A 1 -3.26 -9.00 27.25
N ILE A 2 -3.45 -7.70 27.01
CA ILE A 2 -3.27 -7.05 25.69
C ILE A 2 -1.86 -7.27 25.09
N PHE A 3 -0.80 -7.17 25.91
CA PHE A 3 0.58 -7.50 25.50
C PHE A 3 0.75 -8.92 24.94
N LYS A 4 -0.05 -9.89 25.38
CA LYS A 4 0.02 -11.26 24.85
C LYS A 4 -0.79 -11.41 23.56
N LEU A 5 -1.84 -10.61 23.39
CA LEU A 5 -2.78 -10.69 22.27
C LEU A 5 -2.26 -9.96 21.02
N ALA A 6 -1.54 -8.85 21.18
CA ALA A 6 -1.10 -7.99 20.10
C ALA A 6 -0.37 -8.71 18.94
N PRO A 7 0.60 -9.63 19.19
CA PRO A 7 1.27 -10.34 18.09
C PRO A 7 0.32 -11.24 17.28
N TYR A 8 -0.69 -11.83 17.92
CA TYR A 8 -1.69 -12.66 17.24
C TYR A 8 -2.61 -11.81 16.35
N LEU A 9 -2.93 -10.58 16.77
CA LEU A 9 -3.71 -9.64 15.98
C LEU A 9 -2.97 -9.14 14.74
N SER A 10 -1.64 -9.23 14.69
CA SER A 10 -0.88 -8.97 13.47
C SER A 10 -0.72 -10.22 12.59
N LEU A 11 -0.48 -11.39 13.21
CA LEU A 11 -0.22 -12.63 12.47
C LEU A 11 -1.48 -13.28 11.86
N VAL A 12 -2.57 -13.36 12.62
CA VAL A 12 -3.78 -14.06 12.17
C VAL A 12 -4.38 -13.40 10.92
N PRO A 13 -4.51 -12.06 10.84
CA PRO A 13 -4.99 -11.42 9.61
C PRO A 13 -4.06 -11.66 8.41
N ALA A 14 -2.75 -11.71 8.61
CA ALA A 14 -1.78 -12.00 7.55
C ALA A 14 -2.02 -13.39 6.91
N LEU A 15 -2.28 -14.40 7.76
CA LEU A 15 -2.56 -15.77 7.34
C LEU A 15 -3.96 -15.91 6.70
N ILE A 16 -4.98 -15.28 7.28
CA ILE A 16 -6.34 -15.30 6.74
C ILE A 16 -6.37 -14.63 5.37
N THR A 17 -5.67 -13.51 5.20
CA THR A 17 -5.58 -12.80 3.92
C THR A 17 -4.88 -13.64 2.85
N PHE A 18 -3.94 -14.51 3.21
CA PHE A 18 -3.34 -15.43 2.24
C PHE A 18 -4.34 -16.48 1.72
N SER A 19 -5.38 -16.82 2.49
CA SER A 19 -6.36 -17.86 2.09
C SER A 19 -7.20 -17.50 0.87
N ILE A 20 -7.39 -16.20 0.60
CA ILE A 20 -8.15 -15.70 -0.55
C ILE A 20 -7.31 -15.60 -1.82
N VAL A 21 -6.00 -15.85 -1.75
CA VAL A 21 -5.09 -15.74 -2.89
C VAL A 21 -5.24 -16.96 -3.82
N PRO A 22 -5.51 -16.77 -5.12
CA PRO A 22 -5.56 -17.86 -6.08
C PRO A 22 -4.14 -18.28 -6.51
N LEU A 23 -3.70 -19.45 -6.06
CA LEU A 23 -2.35 -19.97 -6.33
C LEU A 23 -2.22 -20.59 -7.73
N GLY A 24 -3.32 -21.04 -8.33
CA GLY A 24 -3.28 -21.74 -9.61
C GLY A 24 -4.63 -21.79 -10.33
N GLY A 25 -4.65 -22.54 -11.43
CA GLY A 25 -5.86 -22.74 -12.24
C GLY A 25 -6.88 -23.72 -11.63
N THR A 26 -7.91 -24.04 -12.41
CA THR A 26 -8.89 -25.07 -12.08
C THR A 26 -8.34 -26.45 -12.44
N LEU A 27 -8.26 -27.34 -11.45
CA LEU A 27 -7.91 -28.74 -11.62
C LEU A 27 -9.16 -29.59 -11.68
N THR A 28 -9.19 -30.56 -12.59
CA THR A 28 -10.21 -31.61 -12.58
C THR A 28 -9.61 -32.84 -11.90
N ILE A 29 -9.94 -33.03 -10.62
CA ILE A 29 -9.53 -34.21 -9.85
C ILE A 29 -10.77 -35.08 -9.66
N ALA A 30 -10.72 -36.34 -10.11
CA ALA A 30 -11.83 -37.30 -9.96
C ALA A 30 -13.20 -36.74 -10.41
N GLY A 31 -13.23 -36.06 -11.57
CA GLY A 31 -14.46 -35.47 -12.14
C GLY A 31 -14.90 -34.13 -11.53
N HIS A 32 -14.27 -33.67 -10.44
CA HIS A 32 -14.60 -32.42 -9.76
C HIS A 32 -13.61 -31.31 -10.12
N ARG A 33 -14.13 -30.12 -10.47
CA ARG A 33 -13.31 -28.92 -10.71
C ARG A 33 -12.93 -28.28 -9.38
N VAL A 34 -11.72 -28.52 -8.92
CA VAL A 34 -11.13 -27.92 -7.72
C VAL A 34 -10.30 -26.71 -8.13
N MET A 35 -10.62 -25.54 -7.59
CA MET A 35 -9.78 -24.35 -7.74
C MET A 35 -8.57 -24.44 -6.82
N LEU A 36 -7.39 -24.07 -7.31
CA LEU A 36 -6.18 -23.95 -6.49
C LEU A 36 -6.21 -22.65 -5.66
N GLN A 37 -7.17 -22.56 -4.76
CA GLN A 37 -7.41 -21.45 -3.84
C GLN A 37 -8.00 -22.04 -2.55
N ILE A 38 -7.55 -21.58 -1.38
CA ILE A 38 -8.00 -22.15 -0.10
C ILE A 38 -9.46 -21.78 0.16
N ALA A 39 -9.81 -20.50 -0.03
CA ALA A 39 -11.17 -20.01 0.14
C ALA A 39 -11.50 -18.99 -0.95
N ASN A 40 -12.65 -19.15 -1.63
CA ASN A 40 -13.20 -18.18 -2.57
C ASN A 40 -14.54 -17.61 -2.06
N PRO A 41 -14.52 -16.74 -1.04
CA PRO A 41 -15.74 -16.11 -0.55
C PRO A 41 -16.25 -15.05 -1.54
N PRO A 42 -17.58 -14.79 -1.58
CA PRO A 42 -18.16 -13.79 -2.49
C PRO A 42 -17.56 -12.39 -2.37
N MET A 43 -17.02 -12.05 -1.19
CA MET A 43 -16.40 -10.75 -0.88
C MET A 43 -14.90 -10.90 -0.60
N GLY A 44 -14.19 -11.69 -1.42
CA GLY A 44 -12.77 -12.02 -1.23
C GLY A 44 -11.89 -10.80 -0.98
N ILE A 45 -11.92 -9.81 -1.86
CA ILE A 45 -11.03 -8.64 -1.73
C ILE A 45 -11.39 -7.73 -0.55
N LEU A 46 -12.66 -7.72 -0.11
CA LEU A 46 -13.07 -6.96 1.06
C LEU A 46 -12.58 -7.60 2.37
N ILE A 47 -12.41 -8.92 2.39
CA ILE A 47 -11.79 -9.61 3.55
C ILE A 47 -10.35 -9.16 3.71
N MET A 48 -9.61 -8.96 2.62
CA MET A 48 -8.24 -8.42 2.69
C MET A 48 -8.21 -7.03 3.32
N LEU A 49 -9.09 -6.11 2.89
CA LEU A 49 -9.21 -4.79 3.50
C LEU A 49 -9.60 -4.87 4.99
N ALA A 50 -10.56 -5.72 5.33
CA ALA A 50 -10.97 -5.91 6.73
C ALA A 50 -9.84 -6.48 7.60
N MET A 51 -9.06 -7.42 7.07
CA MET A 51 -7.92 -8.01 7.77
C MET A 51 -6.75 -7.03 7.91
N SER A 52 -6.49 -6.20 6.89
CA SER A 52 -5.53 -5.10 6.97
C SER A 52 -5.87 -4.15 8.12
N GLY A 53 -7.12 -3.68 8.23
CA GLY A 53 -7.57 -2.85 9.34
C GLY A 53 -7.42 -3.51 10.71
N ILE A 54 -7.67 -4.82 10.85
CA ILE A 54 -7.41 -5.56 12.11
C ILE A 54 -5.92 -5.60 12.44
N SER A 55 -5.05 -5.75 11.43
CA SER A 55 -3.60 -5.80 11.63
C SER A 55 -3.02 -4.51 12.21
N VAL A 56 -3.63 -3.36 11.88
CA VAL A 56 -3.28 -2.04 12.45
C VAL A 56 -3.50 -2.02 13.97
N TYR A 57 -4.60 -2.62 14.46
CA TYR A 57 -4.82 -2.75 15.90
C TYR A 57 -3.75 -3.59 16.58
N GLY A 58 -3.20 -4.60 15.90
CA GLY A 58 -2.08 -5.40 16.42
C GLY A 58 -0.86 -4.52 16.74
N VAL A 59 -0.47 -3.63 15.83
CA VAL A 59 0.65 -2.70 16.02
C VAL A 59 0.34 -1.64 17.08
N MET A 60 -0.86 -1.05 17.04
CA MET A 60 -1.27 -0.02 18.00
C MET A 60 -1.28 -0.55 19.43
N LEU A 61 -1.92 -1.71 19.64
CA LEU A 61 -2.01 -2.34 20.97
C LEU A 61 -0.64 -2.84 21.42
N ALA A 62 0.26 -3.19 20.49
CA ALA A 62 1.61 -3.62 20.84
C ALA A 62 2.39 -2.52 21.56
N GLY A 63 2.42 -1.31 20.99
CA GLY A 63 3.12 -0.17 21.59
C GLY A 63 2.41 0.36 22.83
N TRP A 64 1.07 0.36 22.87
CA TRP A 64 0.34 0.77 24.08
C TRP A 64 0.57 -0.18 25.26
N ALA A 65 0.54 -1.49 25.02
CA ALA A 65 0.74 -2.49 26.08
C ALA A 65 2.19 -2.62 26.55
N SER A 66 3.14 -2.00 25.84
CA SER A 66 4.57 -2.00 26.16
C SER A 66 4.90 -1.12 27.39
N GLY A 67 4.03 -0.19 27.78
CA GLY A 67 4.18 0.58 29.03
C GLY A 67 5.33 1.60 29.05
N SER A 68 5.99 1.83 27.91
CA SER A 68 7.09 2.78 27.73
C SER A 68 6.72 3.88 26.72
N LYS A 69 7.31 5.08 26.87
CA LYS A 69 6.97 6.26 26.06
C LYS A 69 7.37 6.10 24.58
N TYR A 70 8.54 5.52 24.30
CA TYR A 70 9.05 5.42 22.93
C TYR A 70 8.27 4.41 22.07
N PRO A 71 7.98 3.17 22.54
CA PRO A 71 7.13 2.23 21.80
C PRO A 71 5.70 2.76 21.55
N LEU A 72 5.15 3.54 22.48
CA LEU A 72 3.83 4.16 22.31
C LEU A 72 3.83 5.20 21.18
N ILE A 73 4.82 6.11 21.16
CA ILE A 73 4.95 7.11 20.08
C ILE A 73 5.21 6.42 18.74
N SER A 74 6.04 5.38 18.73
CA SER A 74 6.28 4.52 17.56
C SER A 74 4.99 3.91 17.02
N SER A 75 4.20 3.22 17.86
CA SER A 75 2.97 2.57 17.41
C SER A 75 1.92 3.55 16.91
N VAL A 76 1.83 4.75 17.49
CA VAL A 76 0.92 5.81 17.00
C VAL A 76 1.34 6.27 15.60
N ARG A 77 2.64 6.51 15.37
CA ARG A 77 3.16 6.87 14.03
C ARG A 77 2.92 5.75 13.01
N ALA A 78 3.19 4.50 13.35
CA ALA A 78 2.93 3.37 12.43
C ALA A 78 1.45 3.22 12.11
N SER A 79 0.58 3.30 13.12
CA SER A 79 -0.86 3.16 12.90
C SER A 79 -1.40 4.29 12.03
N ALA A 80 -0.99 5.53 12.29
CA ALA A 80 -1.35 6.68 11.45
C ALA A 80 -0.88 6.52 10.00
N GLN A 81 0.33 6.00 9.80
CA GLN A 81 0.85 5.70 8.46
C GLN A 81 0.02 4.62 7.77
N MET A 82 -0.16 3.46 8.39
CA MET A 82 -0.92 2.36 7.79
C MET A 82 -2.34 2.78 7.39
N ILE A 83 -3.06 3.46 8.30
CA ILE A 83 -4.43 3.96 8.04
C ILE A 83 -4.45 4.96 6.88
N SER A 84 -3.48 5.87 6.82
CA SER A 84 -3.43 6.90 5.76
C SER A 84 -3.27 6.28 4.36
N TYR A 85 -2.50 5.20 4.26
CA TYR A 85 -2.24 4.53 2.98
C TYR A 85 -3.29 3.46 2.64
N GLU A 86 -4.02 2.95 3.62
CA GLU A 86 -5.18 2.06 3.42
C GLU A 86 -6.26 2.74 2.57
N ALA A 87 -6.50 4.05 2.76
CA ALA A 87 -7.45 4.80 1.93
C ALA A 87 -7.06 4.82 0.45
N ALA A 88 -5.77 5.06 0.14
CA ALA A 88 -5.24 5.03 -1.22
C ALA A 88 -5.38 3.63 -1.84
N LEU A 89 -5.06 2.58 -1.07
CA LEU A 89 -5.23 1.19 -1.49
C LEU A 89 -6.69 0.86 -1.78
N GLY A 90 -7.61 1.22 -0.89
CA GLY A 90 -9.04 1.01 -1.06
C GLY A 90 -9.56 1.59 -2.37
N MET A 91 -9.19 2.83 -2.70
CA MET A 91 -9.61 3.47 -3.97
C MET A 91 -9.04 2.77 -5.21
N THR A 92 -7.78 2.31 -5.16
CA THR A 92 -7.19 1.54 -6.27
C THR A 92 -7.86 0.17 -6.43
N ILE A 93 -8.22 -0.49 -5.33
CA ILE A 93 -8.97 -1.76 -5.34
C ILE A 93 -10.37 -1.54 -5.94
N VAL A 94 -11.08 -0.49 -5.53
CA VAL A 94 -12.39 -0.14 -6.11
C VAL A 94 -12.28 0.06 -7.62
N THR A 95 -11.22 0.71 -8.09
CA THR A 95 -10.97 0.90 -9.53
C THR A 95 -10.86 -0.45 -10.26
N VAL A 96 -10.18 -1.43 -9.69
CA VAL A 96 -10.07 -2.80 -10.25
C VAL A 96 -11.42 -3.52 -10.23
N ILE A 97 -12.18 -3.38 -9.14
CA ILE A 97 -13.50 -4.01 -8.98
C ILE A 97 -14.48 -3.46 -10.02
N LEU A 98 -14.52 -2.15 -10.25
CA LEU A 98 -15.43 -1.51 -11.22
C LEU A 98 -15.27 -2.10 -12.62
N VAL A 99 -14.03 -2.43 -13.00
CA VAL A 99 -13.68 -2.94 -14.33
C VAL A 99 -13.87 -4.46 -14.44
N THR A 100 -13.75 -5.18 -13.32
CA THR A 100 -13.96 -6.62 -13.24
C THR A 100 -15.45 -6.98 -13.11
N GLY A 101 -16.23 -6.17 -12.38
CA GLY A 101 -17.64 -6.44 -12.07
C GLY A 101 -17.87 -7.49 -10.97
N SER A 102 -16.83 -7.91 -10.25
CA SER A 102 -16.90 -8.90 -9.17
C SER A 102 -15.94 -8.56 -8.03
N LEU A 103 -16.29 -9.02 -6.82
CA LEU A 103 -15.51 -8.87 -5.59
C LEU A 103 -14.66 -10.12 -5.28
N THR A 104 -14.84 -11.20 -6.04
CA THR A 104 -14.07 -12.44 -5.84
C THR A 104 -12.68 -12.30 -6.47
N THR A 105 -11.66 -12.80 -5.77
CA THR A 105 -10.28 -12.81 -6.30
C THR A 105 -10.15 -13.72 -7.51
N HIS A 106 -10.97 -14.76 -7.58
CA HIS A 106 -11.02 -15.65 -8.74
C HIS A 106 -11.49 -14.93 -10.00
N ASP A 107 -12.60 -14.19 -9.93
CA ASP A 107 -13.14 -13.50 -11.11
C ASP A 107 -12.22 -12.38 -11.59
N ILE A 108 -11.51 -11.71 -10.65
CA ILE A 108 -10.47 -10.74 -11.00
C ILE A 108 -9.38 -11.38 -11.84
N VAL A 109 -8.93 -12.58 -11.48
CA VAL A 109 -7.91 -13.32 -12.26
C VAL A 109 -8.45 -13.81 -13.59
N THR A 110 -9.66 -14.40 -13.62
CA THR A 110 -10.23 -14.94 -14.87
C THR A 110 -10.47 -13.85 -15.89
N SER A 111 -10.88 -12.65 -15.47
CA SER A 111 -11.04 -11.49 -16.37
C SER A 111 -9.74 -11.09 -17.07
N GLN A 112 -8.58 -11.39 -16.46
CA GLN A 112 -7.25 -11.08 -16.98
C GLN A 112 -6.59 -12.27 -17.73
N ALA A 113 -7.23 -13.45 -17.74
CA ALA A 113 -6.63 -14.68 -18.26
C ALA A 113 -6.53 -14.71 -19.80
N HIS A 114 -7.23 -13.82 -20.50
CA HIS A 114 -7.29 -13.77 -21.97
C HIS A 114 -6.09 -13.08 -22.64
N GLY A 115 -4.95 -12.99 -21.95
CA GLY A 115 -3.68 -12.49 -22.49
C GLY A 115 -3.18 -11.22 -21.80
N ILE A 116 -1.93 -10.85 -22.10
CA ILE A 116 -1.20 -9.77 -21.42
C ILE A 116 -1.92 -8.41 -21.58
N TRP A 117 -2.56 -8.18 -22.73
CA TRP A 117 -3.35 -6.96 -22.98
C TRP A 117 -4.57 -6.78 -22.06
N HIS A 118 -5.07 -7.89 -21.48
CA HIS A 118 -6.20 -7.87 -20.55
C HIS A 118 -5.76 -7.71 -19.10
N TRP A 119 -4.45 -7.65 -18.83
CA TRP A 119 -3.95 -7.39 -17.48
C TRP A 119 -4.40 -6.01 -17.02
N ASN A 120 -4.81 -5.92 -15.77
CA ASN A 120 -5.31 -4.66 -15.21
C ASN A 120 -4.23 -3.57 -15.20
N LEU A 121 -2.94 -3.93 -15.20
CA LEU A 121 -1.83 -3.00 -15.42
C LEU A 121 -1.97 -2.20 -16.73
N ILE A 122 -2.37 -2.85 -17.81
CA ILE A 122 -2.50 -2.22 -19.14
C ILE A 122 -3.90 -1.63 -19.28
N ARG A 123 -4.93 -2.38 -18.86
CA ARG A 123 -6.35 -2.00 -18.98
C ARG A 123 -6.71 -0.75 -18.19
N LEU A 124 -6.16 -0.58 -16.99
CA LEU A 124 -6.40 0.58 -16.11
C LEU A 124 -5.33 1.67 -16.27
N GLY A 125 -4.26 1.39 -17.01
CA GLY A 125 -3.05 2.20 -17.06
C GLY A 125 -2.10 1.96 -15.88
N PHE A 126 -0.90 2.55 -15.97
CA PHE A 126 0.16 2.37 -14.97
C PHE A 126 -0.14 3.04 -13.63
N VAL A 127 -1.03 4.04 -13.59
CA VAL A 127 -1.25 4.89 -12.40
C VAL A 127 -1.84 4.10 -11.21
N PRO A 128 -2.94 3.34 -11.33
CA PRO A 128 -3.48 2.58 -10.20
C PRO A 128 -2.50 1.54 -9.66
N PHE A 129 -1.71 0.91 -10.53
CA PHE A 129 -0.67 -0.01 -10.13
C PHE A 129 0.44 0.70 -9.33
N ALA A 130 0.93 1.84 -9.81
CA ALA A 130 1.97 2.60 -9.12
C ALA A 130 1.49 3.10 -7.75
N VAL A 131 0.25 3.62 -7.67
CA VAL A 131 -0.33 4.04 -6.39
C VAL A 131 -0.48 2.86 -5.45
N PHE A 132 -0.98 1.72 -5.94
CA PHE A 132 -1.12 0.50 -5.14
C PHE A 132 0.24 0.02 -4.62
N LEU A 133 1.27 -0.04 -5.48
CA LEU A 133 2.62 -0.49 -5.11
C LEU A 133 3.27 0.44 -4.07
N ILE A 134 3.14 1.75 -4.23
CA ILE A 134 3.67 2.71 -3.25
C ILE A 134 2.92 2.58 -1.93
N ALA A 135 1.58 2.51 -1.99
CA ALA A 135 0.77 2.50 -0.79
C ALA A 135 0.91 1.21 0.02
N ILE A 136 1.02 0.05 -0.64
CA ILE A 136 1.25 -1.21 0.05
C ILE A 136 2.65 -1.29 0.66
N THR A 137 3.66 -0.67 0.02
CA THR A 137 5.01 -0.58 0.61
C THR A 137 4.98 0.25 1.89
N ALA A 138 4.22 1.35 1.89
CA ALA A 138 4.04 2.21 3.05
C ALA A 138 3.20 1.55 4.17
N GLU A 139 2.16 0.80 3.83
CA GLU A 139 1.36 0.02 4.79
C GLU A 139 2.20 -1.06 5.48
N LEU A 140 3.03 -1.78 4.72
CA LEU A 140 3.92 -2.80 5.29
C LEU A 140 5.04 -2.23 6.17
N GLY A 141 5.21 -0.90 6.21
CA GLY A 141 6.30 -0.25 6.95
C GLY A 141 7.69 -0.63 6.44
N ARG A 142 7.81 -1.08 5.18
CA ARG A 142 9.09 -1.50 4.60
C ARG A 142 9.87 -0.30 4.06
N PRO A 143 11.21 -0.36 4.03
CA PRO A 143 12.02 0.69 3.41
C PRO A 143 11.58 0.92 1.96
N PRO A 144 11.43 2.19 1.52
CA PRO A 144 11.90 3.44 2.13
C PRO A 144 10.94 4.11 3.14
N PHE A 145 9.83 3.46 3.49
CA PHE A 145 8.79 3.96 4.39
C PHE A 145 8.90 3.37 5.81
N ASP A 146 10.08 2.90 6.22
CA ASP A 146 10.39 2.26 7.52
C ASP A 146 10.56 3.26 8.68
N VAL A 147 9.81 4.36 8.66
CA VAL A 147 10.05 5.52 9.53
C VAL A 147 9.78 5.28 11.02
N VAL A 148 9.19 4.15 11.35
CA VAL A 148 8.76 3.80 12.71
C VAL A 148 9.71 2.81 13.39
N GLU A 149 10.46 2.06 12.58
CA GLU A 149 11.50 1.11 13.02
C GLU A 149 12.90 1.74 12.95
N ALA A 150 13.03 2.99 12.51
CA ALA A 150 14.31 3.67 12.39
C ALA A 150 15.03 3.78 13.74
N ASP A 151 16.15 3.06 13.87
CA ASP A 151 17.04 3.04 15.04
C ASP A 151 17.49 4.43 15.48
N SER A 152 17.58 5.38 14.54
CA SER A 152 18.01 6.75 14.81
C SER A 152 16.99 7.58 15.60
N GLU A 153 15.71 7.18 15.63
CA GLU A 153 14.65 7.92 16.33
C GLU A 153 14.00 7.12 17.46
N LEU A 154 13.83 5.80 17.33
CA LEU A 154 12.95 5.02 18.23
C LEU A 154 13.48 3.64 18.67
N VAL A 155 14.79 3.34 18.51
CA VAL A 155 15.50 2.17 19.10
C VAL A 155 14.66 0.86 19.10
N GLY A 156 14.17 0.43 17.93
CA GLY A 156 13.41 -0.82 17.75
C GLY A 156 11.86 -0.72 17.74
N GLY A 157 11.31 0.51 17.81
CA GLY A 157 9.90 0.77 17.53
C GLY A 157 8.91 0.17 18.54
N PHE A 158 7.78 -0.39 18.06
CA PHE A 158 6.74 -0.97 18.93
C PHE A 158 7.10 -2.37 19.46
N ALA A 159 8.13 -3.01 18.88
CA ALA A 159 8.57 -4.35 19.23
C ALA A 159 9.66 -4.37 20.31
N THR A 160 10.21 -3.21 20.72
CA THR A 160 11.35 -3.11 21.65
C THR A 160 11.16 -3.86 22.97
N GLU A 161 9.94 -3.85 23.53
CA GLU A 161 9.65 -4.53 24.81
C GLU A 161 9.28 -6.02 24.63
N TYR A 162 9.14 -6.49 23.39
CA TYR A 162 8.80 -7.88 23.09
C TYR A 162 10.05 -8.73 22.96
N SER A 163 10.07 -9.88 23.64
CA SER A 163 11.19 -10.82 23.61
C SER A 163 10.78 -12.21 23.12
N SER A 164 11.77 -12.97 22.62
CA SER A 164 11.66 -14.39 22.24
C SER A 164 10.49 -14.65 21.28
N LEU A 165 9.58 -15.58 21.61
CA LEU A 165 8.49 -16.00 20.74
C LEU A 165 7.59 -14.85 20.30
N ARG A 166 7.30 -13.88 21.17
CA ARG A 166 6.37 -12.78 20.83
C ARG A 166 6.98 -11.82 19.82
N PHE A 167 8.28 -11.56 19.94
CA PHE A 167 9.06 -10.84 18.94
C PHE A 167 9.08 -11.61 17.61
N ALA A 168 9.35 -12.91 17.66
CA ALA A 168 9.34 -13.75 16.46
C ALA A 168 7.98 -13.76 15.73
N LEU A 169 6.86 -13.69 16.47
CA LEU A 169 5.52 -13.60 15.88
C LEU A 169 5.31 -12.28 15.11
N PHE A 170 5.85 -11.15 15.57
CA PHE A 170 5.78 -9.89 14.82
C PHE A 170 6.58 -9.94 13.52
N TYR A 171 7.82 -10.44 13.57
CA TYR A 171 8.63 -10.62 12.35
C TYR A 171 7.98 -11.61 11.38
N LEU A 172 7.42 -12.71 11.89
CA LEU A 172 6.68 -13.67 11.07
C LEU A 172 5.48 -13.00 10.40
N ALA A 173 4.71 -12.20 11.14
CA ALA A 173 3.58 -11.46 10.59
C ALA A 173 4.03 -10.46 9.51
N GLU A 174 5.13 -9.75 9.72
CA GLU A 174 5.67 -8.78 8.77
C GLU A 174 6.14 -9.45 7.47
N PHE A 175 6.85 -10.58 7.57
CA PHE A 175 7.25 -11.36 6.40
C PHE A 175 6.04 -11.99 5.69
N MET A 176 5.08 -12.52 6.44
CA MET A 176 3.87 -13.08 5.87
C MET A 176 3.06 -12.01 5.13
N ASN A 177 2.86 -10.84 5.73
CA ASN A 177 2.20 -9.71 5.07
C ASN A 177 2.94 -9.29 3.80
N THR A 178 4.28 -9.25 3.83
CA THR A 178 5.07 -8.91 2.62
C THR A 178 4.81 -9.90 1.48
N ILE A 179 4.74 -11.19 1.78
CA ILE A 179 4.43 -12.24 0.79
C ILE A 179 2.98 -12.15 0.33
N THR A 180 2.03 -12.03 1.25
CA THR A 180 0.59 -11.95 0.95
C THR A 180 0.26 -10.73 0.10
N MET A 181 0.84 -9.57 0.42
CA MET A 181 0.63 -8.35 -0.34
C MET A 181 1.29 -8.41 -1.73
N SER A 182 2.46 -9.05 -1.87
CA SER A 182 3.06 -9.36 -3.18
C SER A 182 2.10 -10.22 -4.03
N ALA A 183 1.53 -11.26 -3.42
CA ALA A 183 0.56 -12.13 -4.06
C ALA A 183 -0.72 -11.38 -4.48
N ILE A 184 -1.19 -10.41 -3.68
CA ILE A 184 -2.33 -9.57 -4.02
C ILE A 184 -2.01 -8.65 -5.21
N ILE A 185 -0.82 -8.02 -5.26
CA ILE A 185 -0.40 -7.23 -6.44
C ILE A 185 -0.51 -8.07 -7.71
N VAL A 186 0.02 -9.30 -7.66
CA VAL A 186 0.01 -10.23 -8.80
C VAL A 186 -1.42 -10.60 -9.19
N THR A 187 -2.29 -10.85 -8.20
CA THR A 187 -3.70 -11.19 -8.40
C THR A 187 -4.48 -10.02 -9.02
N LEU A 188 -4.29 -8.80 -8.53
CA LEU A 188 -5.03 -7.62 -8.97
C LEU A 188 -4.56 -7.09 -10.32
N PHE A 189 -3.25 -7.06 -10.59
CA PHE A 189 -2.70 -6.34 -11.75
C PHE A 189 -2.06 -7.21 -12.84
N PHE A 190 -1.55 -8.40 -12.49
CA PHE A 190 -0.74 -9.24 -13.39
C PHE A 190 -1.42 -10.57 -13.75
N GLY A 191 -2.75 -10.63 -13.62
CA GLY A 191 -3.54 -11.81 -13.97
C GLY A 191 -3.24 -13.06 -13.13
N GLY A 192 -2.69 -12.92 -11.93
CA GLY A 192 -2.49 -14.04 -11.01
C GLY A 192 -1.67 -15.19 -11.64
N PRO A 193 -2.16 -16.44 -11.57
CA PRO A 193 -1.51 -17.62 -12.17
C PRO A 193 -1.62 -17.68 -13.71
N ALA A 194 -2.27 -16.72 -14.37
CA ALA A 194 -2.35 -16.69 -15.82
C ALA A 194 -0.96 -16.44 -16.44
N GLY A 195 -0.55 -17.34 -17.31
CA GLY A 195 0.73 -17.31 -18.01
C GLY A 195 0.70 -18.26 -19.19
N TRP A 196 1.78 -18.26 -19.98
CA TRP A 196 1.91 -19.21 -21.06
C TRP A 196 2.01 -20.64 -20.50
N ILE A 197 1.15 -21.53 -20.99
CA ILE A 197 1.10 -22.93 -20.59
C ILE A 197 1.61 -23.75 -21.79
N PRO A 198 2.74 -24.46 -21.66
CA PRO A 198 3.20 -25.39 -22.68
C PRO A 198 2.14 -26.47 -22.95
N PRO A 199 2.00 -26.95 -24.20
CA PRO A 199 1.01 -27.96 -24.58
C PRO A 199 1.41 -29.38 -24.10
N VAL A 200 1.94 -29.52 -22.89
CA VAL A 200 2.35 -30.79 -22.29
C VAL A 200 1.28 -31.23 -21.27
N PRO A 201 0.46 -32.28 -21.56
CA PRO A 201 -0.73 -32.62 -20.77
C PRO A 201 -0.48 -32.84 -19.28
N HIS A 202 0.65 -33.45 -18.91
CA HIS A 202 0.95 -33.83 -17.52
C HIS A 202 1.42 -32.66 -16.64
N LEU A 203 1.93 -31.57 -17.23
CA LEU A 203 2.47 -30.42 -16.47
C LEU A 203 1.53 -29.20 -16.46
N LYS A 204 0.36 -29.26 -17.11
CA LYS A 204 -0.57 -28.13 -17.23
C LYS A 204 -0.98 -27.50 -15.88
N TRP A 205 -0.96 -28.27 -14.81
CA TRP A 205 -1.30 -27.79 -13.46
C TRP A 205 -0.16 -27.11 -12.73
N VAL A 206 1.09 -27.46 -13.04
CA VAL A 206 2.29 -26.94 -12.38
C VAL A 206 2.65 -25.56 -12.90
N PHE A 207 2.54 -25.33 -14.21
CA PHE A 207 2.93 -24.06 -14.83
C PHE A 207 2.20 -22.82 -14.26
N PRO A 208 0.86 -22.83 -14.04
CA PRO A 208 0.18 -21.70 -13.41
C PRO A 208 0.70 -21.39 -12.00
N ILE A 209 1.02 -22.42 -11.21
CA ILE A 209 1.60 -22.27 -9.87
C ILE A 209 3.00 -21.66 -9.96
N LEU A 210 3.84 -22.16 -10.89
CA LEU A 210 5.18 -21.62 -11.09
C LEU A 210 5.16 -20.16 -11.55
N TRP A 211 4.23 -19.79 -12.44
CA TRP A 211 4.05 -18.39 -12.86
C TRP A 211 3.62 -17.50 -11.70
N PHE A 212 2.67 -17.97 -10.89
CA PHE A 212 2.21 -17.24 -9.72
C PHE A 212 3.35 -17.04 -8.71
N LEU A 213 4.10 -18.10 -8.40
CA LEU A 213 5.26 -18.05 -7.51
C LEU A 213 6.35 -17.13 -8.06
N ALA A 214 6.71 -17.25 -9.34
CA ALA A 214 7.73 -16.41 -9.97
C ALA A 214 7.36 -14.93 -9.91
N LYS A 215 6.12 -14.57 -10.25
CA LYS A 215 5.62 -13.18 -10.15
C LYS A 215 5.62 -12.69 -8.70
N THR A 216 5.14 -13.51 -7.77
CA THR A 216 5.09 -13.16 -6.33
C THR A 216 6.49 -12.95 -5.77
N THR A 217 7.45 -13.82 -6.10
CA THR A 217 8.85 -13.68 -5.72
C THR A 217 9.49 -12.45 -6.36
N ALA A 218 9.14 -12.11 -7.61
CA ALA A 218 9.63 -10.88 -8.24
C ALA A 218 9.18 -9.64 -7.46
N PHE A 219 7.92 -9.57 -7.01
CA PHE A 219 7.45 -8.47 -6.17
C PHE A 219 8.05 -8.48 -4.76
N ALA A 220 8.24 -9.66 -4.16
CA ALA A 220 8.96 -9.78 -2.91
C ALA A 220 10.40 -9.26 -3.03
N PHE A 221 11.07 -9.56 -4.15
CA PHE A 221 12.40 -9.05 -4.47
C PHE A 221 12.39 -7.52 -4.68
N THR A 222 11.34 -6.96 -5.27
CA THR A 222 11.20 -5.51 -5.42
C THR A 222 11.29 -4.78 -4.08
N TYR A 223 10.73 -5.31 -2.98
CA TYR A 223 10.89 -4.69 -1.66
C TYR A 223 12.35 -4.70 -1.17
N VAL A 224 13.08 -5.79 -1.42
CA VAL A 224 14.51 -5.89 -1.11
C VAL A 224 15.30 -4.90 -1.98
N TRP A 225 14.92 -4.75 -3.24
CA TRP A 225 15.56 -3.82 -4.16
C TRP A 225 15.28 -2.36 -3.78
N PHE A 226 14.06 -2.00 -3.41
CA PHE A 226 13.71 -0.67 -2.92
C PHE A 226 14.52 -0.28 -1.68
N ARG A 227 14.74 -1.21 -0.76
CA ARG A 227 15.65 -1.00 0.39
C ARG A 227 17.07 -0.62 -0.04
N ALA A 228 17.59 -1.22 -1.12
CA ALA A 228 18.94 -0.95 -1.59
C ALA A 228 19.03 0.31 -2.47
N ALA A 229 17.97 0.65 -3.20
CA ALA A 229 17.98 1.69 -4.21
C ALA A 229 17.54 3.08 -3.72
N LEU A 230 16.59 3.13 -2.77
CA LEU A 230 15.95 4.38 -2.37
C LEU A 230 16.43 4.87 -1.00
N PRO A 231 16.63 6.19 -0.83
CA PRO A 231 16.87 6.77 0.47
C PRO A 231 15.60 6.69 1.32
N ARG A 232 15.77 6.63 2.65
CA ARG A 232 14.67 6.66 3.60
C ARG A 232 13.92 7.99 3.57
N PHE A 233 12.59 7.93 3.64
CA PHE A 233 11.75 9.12 3.76
C PHE A 233 11.51 9.50 5.23
N ARG A 234 11.42 10.80 5.49
CA ARG A 234 11.00 11.32 6.81
C ARG A 234 9.49 11.19 6.97
N TYR A 235 9.02 11.04 8.22
CA TYR A 235 7.60 10.81 8.54
C TYR A 235 6.68 11.86 7.92
N ASP A 236 7.05 13.14 8.03
CA ASP A 236 6.30 14.25 7.44
C ASP A 236 6.16 14.13 5.91
N GLN A 237 7.22 13.69 5.23
CA GLN A 237 7.22 13.49 3.78
C GLN A 237 6.34 12.30 3.38
N VAL A 238 6.35 11.23 4.19
CA VAL A 238 5.50 10.06 3.99
C VAL A 238 4.02 10.44 4.17
N MET A 239 3.69 11.26 5.17
CA MET A 239 2.31 11.70 5.37
C MET A 239 1.86 12.65 4.26
N ASP A 240 2.71 13.60 3.86
CA ASP A 240 2.44 14.50 2.74
C ASP A 240 2.24 13.74 1.42
N LEU A 241 3.03 12.70 1.15
CA LEU A 241 2.88 11.87 -0.05
C LEU A 241 1.52 11.17 -0.07
N GLY A 242 1.11 10.54 1.02
CA GLY A 242 -0.18 9.86 1.13
C GLY A 242 -1.36 10.81 0.93
N TRP A 243 -1.40 11.88 1.72
CA TRP A 243 -2.55 12.80 1.78
C TRP A 243 -2.64 13.78 0.62
N LYS A 244 -1.52 14.40 0.22
CA LYS A 244 -1.53 15.45 -0.81
C LYS A 244 -1.41 14.90 -2.22
N ARG A 245 -0.88 13.68 -2.40
CA ARG A 245 -0.64 13.11 -3.74
C ARG A 245 -1.40 11.83 -4.00
N LEU A 246 -1.16 10.77 -3.21
CA LEU A 246 -1.69 9.44 -3.54
C LEU A 246 -3.21 9.37 -3.44
N ILE A 247 -3.80 9.88 -2.36
CA ILE A 247 -5.27 9.87 -2.16
C ILE A 247 -5.99 10.64 -3.29
N PRO A 248 -5.64 11.91 -3.59
CA PRO A 248 -6.27 12.64 -4.70
C PRO A 248 -6.06 11.95 -6.05
N LEU A 249 -4.86 11.39 -6.28
CA LEU A 249 -4.54 10.71 -7.54
C LEU A 249 -5.35 9.42 -7.71
N SER A 250 -5.48 8.58 -6.67
CA SER A 250 -6.30 7.37 -6.72
C SER A 250 -7.78 7.69 -6.90
N LEU A 251 -8.29 8.71 -6.21
CA LEU A 251 -9.68 9.14 -6.34
C LEU A 251 -9.97 9.64 -7.75
N GLY A 252 -9.12 10.53 -8.26
CA GLY A 252 -9.27 11.08 -9.60
C GLY A 252 -9.24 9.98 -10.67
N TRP A 253 -8.30 9.03 -10.56
CA TRP A 253 -8.22 7.94 -11.52
C TRP A 253 -9.43 6.99 -11.45
N MET A 254 -9.92 6.70 -10.24
CA MET A 254 -11.14 5.91 -10.04
C MET A 254 -12.34 6.56 -10.72
N LEU A 255 -12.52 7.88 -10.58
CA LEU A 255 -13.60 8.63 -11.21
C LEU A 255 -13.51 8.63 -12.74
N ILE A 256 -12.30 8.76 -13.28
CA ILE A 256 -12.06 8.68 -14.73
C ILE A 256 -12.48 7.30 -15.26
N VAL A 257 -12.01 6.23 -14.62
CA VAL A 257 -12.35 4.85 -15.01
C VAL A 257 -13.85 4.61 -14.90
N ALA A 258 -14.50 5.06 -13.82
CA ALA A 258 -15.95 4.97 -13.66
C ALA A 258 -16.69 5.71 -14.78
N GLY A 259 -16.25 6.91 -15.16
CA GLY A 259 -16.82 7.67 -16.27
C GLY A 259 -16.73 6.93 -17.60
N PHE A 260 -15.57 6.36 -17.93
CA PHE A 260 -15.38 5.58 -19.15
C PHE A 260 -16.23 4.31 -19.22
N LEU A 261 -16.52 3.68 -18.08
CA LEU A 261 -17.42 2.51 -18.01
C LEU A 261 -18.88 2.86 -18.33
N VAL A 262 -19.31 4.09 -18.03
CA VAL A 262 -20.67 4.56 -18.35
C VAL A 262 -20.77 4.97 -19.82
N ALA A 263 -19.90 5.89 -20.27
CA ALA A 263 -19.78 6.26 -21.67
C ALA A 263 -18.45 6.98 -21.94
N PRO A 264 -17.89 6.92 -23.16
CA PRO A 264 -16.65 7.63 -23.50
C PRO A 264 -16.71 9.15 -23.24
N ALA A 265 -17.87 9.78 -23.48
CA ALA A 265 -18.07 11.20 -23.20
C ALA A 265 -17.97 11.53 -21.71
N TRP A 266 -18.58 10.71 -20.84
CA TRP A 266 -18.48 10.86 -19.39
C TRP A 266 -17.05 10.64 -18.88
N GLY A 267 -16.31 9.70 -19.48
CA GLY A 267 -14.89 9.52 -19.20
C GLY A 267 -14.05 10.77 -19.47
N LEU A 268 -14.26 11.43 -20.61
CA LEU A 268 -13.57 12.67 -20.97
C LEU A 268 -13.96 13.85 -20.06
N ILE A 269 -15.24 13.97 -19.71
CA ILE A 269 -15.73 14.99 -18.76
C ILE A 269 -15.07 14.80 -17.39
N MET A 270 -15.04 13.56 -16.89
CA MET A 270 -14.39 13.25 -15.60
C MET A 270 -12.89 13.50 -15.65
N ALA A 271 -12.21 13.20 -16.76
CA ALA A 271 -10.80 13.51 -16.94
C ALA A 271 -10.54 15.03 -16.90
N ALA A 272 -11.38 15.83 -17.57
CA ALA A 272 -11.27 17.29 -17.52
C ALA A 272 -11.53 17.84 -16.11
N LEU A 273 -12.57 17.32 -15.42
CA LEU A 273 -12.90 17.72 -14.05
C LEU A 273 -11.76 17.37 -13.08
N VAL A 274 -11.23 16.16 -13.16
CA VAL A 274 -10.09 15.71 -12.34
C VAL A 274 -8.85 16.55 -12.62
N LEU A 275 -8.59 16.91 -13.88
CA LEU A 275 -7.48 17.79 -14.24
C LEU A 275 -7.66 19.18 -13.61
N VAL A 276 -8.84 19.81 -13.73
CA VAL A 276 -9.13 21.09 -13.08
C VAL A 276 -9.00 20.99 -11.56
N ALA A 277 -9.57 19.96 -10.94
CA ALA A 277 -9.47 19.73 -9.51
C ALA A 277 -8.02 19.53 -9.05
N SER A 278 -7.21 18.80 -9.82
CA SER A 278 -5.79 18.59 -9.53
C SER A 278 -4.99 19.90 -9.59
N VAL A 279 -5.29 20.80 -10.54
CA VAL A 279 -4.66 22.12 -10.64
C VAL A 279 -5.06 23.00 -9.45
N VAL A 280 -6.35 23.02 -9.09
CA VAL A 280 -6.84 23.77 -7.93
C VAL A 280 -6.20 23.27 -6.64
N LEU A 281 -6.12 21.95 -6.45
CA LEU A 281 -5.44 21.36 -5.30
C LEU A 281 -3.95 21.69 -5.26
N ALA A 282 -3.25 21.61 -6.39
CA ALA A 282 -1.83 21.96 -6.49
C ALA A 282 -1.60 23.43 -6.09
N ARG A 283 -2.45 24.35 -6.59
CA ARG A 283 -2.40 25.78 -6.21
C ARG A 283 -2.73 26.01 -4.75
N ALA A 284 -3.71 25.29 -4.19
CA ALA A 284 -4.04 25.38 -2.77
C ALA A 284 -2.87 24.94 -1.88
N PHE A 285 -2.18 23.85 -2.25
CA PHE A 285 -1.00 23.38 -1.51
C PHE A 285 0.20 24.32 -1.63
N GLU A 286 0.43 24.90 -2.81
CA GLU A 286 1.47 25.93 -3.02
C GLU A 286 1.21 27.16 -2.15
N LEU A 287 -0.03 27.67 -2.14
CA LEU A 287 -0.43 28.80 -1.29
C LEU A 287 -0.29 28.48 0.21
N GLY A 288 -0.65 27.27 0.62
CA GLY A 288 -0.46 26.80 2.00
C GLY A 288 1.03 26.78 2.40
N HIS A 289 1.91 26.29 1.51
CA HIS A 289 3.33 26.27 1.76
C HIS A 289 3.93 27.69 1.90
N HIS A 290 3.47 28.63 1.08
CA HIS A 290 3.87 30.04 1.20
C HIS A 290 3.42 30.68 2.52
N ARG A 291 2.28 30.25 3.10
CA ARG A 291 1.83 30.73 4.42
C ARG A 291 2.59 30.12 5.61
N GLU A 292 3.23 28.97 5.41
CA GLU A 292 4.01 28.29 6.46
C GLU A 292 5.50 28.66 6.44
N VAL A 293 6.06 29.02 5.28
CA VAL A 293 7.52 29.24 5.10
C VAL A 293 7.86 30.56 4.38
N GLY A 294 6.88 31.23 3.77
CA GLY A 294 7.09 32.46 3.00
C GLY A 294 7.05 33.74 3.84
N PRO A 295 7.26 34.91 3.20
CA PRO A 295 7.29 36.22 3.86
C PRO A 295 5.96 36.60 4.55
N ASP A 296 4.86 35.94 4.17
CA ASP A 296 3.51 36.15 4.73
C ASP A 296 3.15 35.17 5.87
N THR A 297 4.15 34.58 6.54
CA THR A 297 3.91 33.62 7.63
C THR A 297 3.11 34.21 8.78
N VAL A 298 1.96 33.58 9.07
CA VAL A 298 1.03 34.00 10.16
C VAL A 298 1.49 33.52 11.54
N LEU A 299 2.37 32.49 11.58
CA LEU A 299 2.92 31.93 12.81
C LEU A 299 4.45 32.03 12.78
N SER A 300 5.06 32.38 13.92
CA SER A 300 6.51 32.34 14.06
C SER A 300 7.01 30.89 13.91
N PRO A 301 8.04 30.63 13.08
CA PRO A 301 8.53 29.28 12.88
C PRO A 301 9.28 28.79 14.13
N VAL A 302 8.57 28.12 15.04
CA VAL A 302 9.17 27.44 16.19
C VAL A 302 9.86 26.16 15.71
N GLY A 303 11.19 26.10 15.83
CA GLY A 303 11.94 24.84 15.77
C GLY A 303 12.50 24.40 14.40
N ARG A 304 12.66 25.29 13.41
CA ARG A 304 13.56 25.03 12.26
C ARG A 304 14.92 25.68 12.46
N ARG A 305 15.95 25.11 11.81
CA ARG A 305 17.35 25.59 11.77
C ARG A 305 17.39 27.12 11.58
N PRO A 306 18.42 27.80 12.12
CA PRO A 306 18.57 29.25 11.96
C PRO A 306 18.36 29.61 10.50
N LEU A 307 17.61 30.70 10.28
CA LEU A 307 17.33 31.27 8.97
C LEU A 307 18.61 31.22 8.10
N PRO A 308 18.50 30.98 6.78
CA PRO A 308 19.66 31.02 5.88
C PRO A 308 20.52 32.25 6.17
N GLU A 309 21.84 32.12 6.09
CA GLU A 309 22.80 33.15 6.54
C GLU A 309 22.50 34.53 5.93
N GLU A 310 22.02 34.56 4.69
CA GLU A 310 21.56 35.78 3.99
C GLU A 310 20.36 36.49 4.65
N VAL A 311 19.44 35.74 5.25
CA VAL A 311 18.27 36.28 5.96
C VAL A 311 18.66 36.80 7.33
N LEU A 312 19.57 36.10 8.03
CA LEU A 312 20.17 36.61 9.26
C LEU A 312 20.93 37.92 8.99
N ARG A 313 21.74 37.96 7.92
CA ARG A 313 22.52 39.15 7.56
C ARG A 313 21.63 40.36 7.26
N LYS A 314 20.54 40.18 6.52
CA LYS A 314 19.53 41.24 6.28
C LYS A 314 18.77 41.71 7.53
N MET A 315 18.67 40.88 8.56
CA MET A 315 18.02 41.24 9.82
C MET A 315 18.99 41.89 10.82
N THR A 316 20.29 41.62 10.70
CA THR A 316 21.31 42.15 11.61
C THR A 316 21.93 43.44 11.06
N ASP A 317 22.16 43.49 9.76
CA ASP A 317 22.63 44.68 9.07
C ASP A 317 21.40 45.47 8.64
N GLY A 318 21.05 46.51 9.39
CA GLY A 318 20.01 47.46 9.02
C GLY A 318 20.28 48.11 7.65
N PRO A 319 19.35 48.93 7.12
CA PRO A 319 19.41 49.50 5.77
C PRO A 319 20.49 50.58 5.58
N GLU A 320 21.68 50.41 6.16
CA GLU A 320 22.86 51.25 5.96
C GLU A 320 24.11 50.38 5.78
N ALA A 321 24.34 49.94 4.53
CA ALA A 321 25.65 49.70 3.94
C ALA A 321 25.54 49.75 2.41
#